data_AF-A0A8T7C067-F1
#
_entry.id   AF-A0A8T7C067-F1
#
_cell.length_a   1.000
_cell.length_b   1.000
_cell.length_c   1.000
_cell.angle_alpha   90.00
_cell.angle_beta   90.00
_cell.angle_gamma   90.00
#
_symmetry.space_group_name_H-M   'P 1'
#
loop_
_entity.id
_entity.type
_entity.pdbx_description
1 polymer ?
#
loop_
_entity_poly.entity_id
_entity_poly.type
_entity_poly.pdbx_seq_one_letter_code
_entity_poly.pdbx_strand_id
1 'polypeptide(L)'
;MKKLIPLVVVTALLTLGSFAHPPHDGKRGDRLASMLDLTDDQRASVMAIMESHHERKRGLHDMDREQRREAMQLMKQDIRSDLSSVLTQEQLAKFDEIQAQRSARGQYRMGKRGKRGDHLASMLELTDEQRATVKSIMESHRDRKRELRSMDREQRHEAMQLIEQDIRSELANVLTPEQLAKFDELKAHRGKRSRHRQNYRDHNGQSRDDSRSDTL
;
A
#
# COMPACT_ATOMS: atom_id res chain seq x y z
N MET A 1 -20.78 -4.34 -31.23
CA MET A 1 -21.94 -3.99 -30.38
C MET A 1 -21.42 -3.45 -29.06
N LYS A 2 -21.40 -2.11 -28.91
CA LYS A 2 -20.95 -1.45 -27.67
C LYS A 2 -22.04 -1.63 -26.63
N LYS A 3 -21.78 -2.42 -25.57
CA LYS A 3 -22.72 -2.59 -24.47
C LYS A 3 -22.71 -1.28 -23.65
N LEU A 4 -23.80 -0.52 -23.75
CA LEU A 4 -24.08 0.63 -22.90
C LEU A 4 -24.23 0.14 -21.46
N ILE A 5 -23.32 0.55 -20.58
CA ILE A 5 -23.45 0.35 -19.14
C ILE A 5 -24.26 1.54 -18.62
N PRO A 6 -25.42 1.33 -17.98
CA PRO A 6 -26.27 2.43 -17.57
C PRO A 6 -25.59 3.23 -16.46
N LEU A 7 -25.52 4.55 -16.67
CA LEU A 7 -25.21 5.55 -15.66
C LEU A 7 -26.34 5.54 -14.62
N VAL A 8 -26.17 4.75 -13.56
CA VAL A 8 -27.09 4.76 -12.42
C VAL A 8 -26.75 5.98 -11.56
N VAL A 9 -27.36 7.11 -11.86
CA VAL A 9 -27.39 8.29 -10.99
C VAL A 9 -28.33 7.95 -9.84
N VAL A 10 -27.79 7.41 -8.74
CA VAL A 10 -28.53 7.29 -7.49
C VAL A 10 -28.55 8.67 -6.85
N THR A 11 -29.63 9.42 -7.07
CA THR A 11 -29.98 10.58 -6.25
C THR A 11 -30.36 10.07 -4.85
N ALA A 12 -29.39 10.05 -3.94
CA ALA A 12 -29.64 9.76 -2.54
C ALA A 12 -30.38 10.95 -1.90
N LEU A 13 -31.71 10.83 -1.75
CA LEU A 13 -32.43 11.61 -0.75
C LEU A 13 -31.91 11.15 0.63
N LEU A 14 -31.12 12.00 1.29
CA LEU A 14 -30.69 11.80 2.67
C LEU A 14 -31.88 11.99 3.62
N THR A 15 -32.71 10.96 3.78
CA THR A 15 -33.47 10.77 5.01
C THR A 15 -32.47 10.33 6.08
N LEU A 16 -32.31 11.14 7.13
CA LEU A 16 -31.49 10.84 8.31
C LEU A 16 -32.07 9.62 9.05
N GLY A 17 -31.73 8.43 8.56
CA GLY A 17 -31.87 7.17 9.28
C GLY A 17 -30.59 6.90 10.05
N SER A 18 -30.70 6.83 11.37
CA SER A 18 -29.60 6.50 12.28
C SER A 18 -28.97 5.14 11.96
N PHE A 19 -27.88 5.13 11.19
CA PHE A 19 -27.00 3.97 11.08
C PHE A 19 -25.90 4.08 12.13
N ALA A 20 -26.15 3.48 13.29
CA ALA A 20 -25.12 3.21 14.29
C ALA A 20 -24.29 2.00 13.84
N HIS A 21 -23.19 2.26 13.13
CA HIS A 21 -22.10 1.31 12.95
C HIS A 21 -20.91 1.78 13.80
N PRO A 22 -20.33 0.94 14.67
CA PRO A 22 -19.17 1.34 15.46
C PRO A 22 -17.98 1.59 14.52
N PRO A 23 -17.32 2.77 14.57
CA PRO A 23 -16.24 3.10 13.66
C PRO A 23 -15.01 2.19 13.90
N HIS A 24 -14.58 1.47 12.87
CA HIS A 24 -13.35 0.67 12.92
C HIS A 24 -12.11 1.54 12.58
N ASP A 25 -11.23 1.69 13.57
CA ASP A 25 -9.87 2.29 13.55
C ASP A 25 -9.76 3.76 13.05
N GLY A 26 -10.32 4.68 13.84
CA GLY A 26 -10.49 6.13 13.56
C GLY A 26 -9.24 6.93 13.15
N LYS A 27 -8.03 6.40 13.29
CA LYS A 27 -6.78 7.17 13.10
C LYS A 27 -6.55 7.74 11.69
N ARG A 28 -7.16 7.16 10.65
CA ARG A 28 -6.99 7.63 9.26
C ARG A 28 -8.00 8.71 8.88
N GLY A 29 -9.27 8.50 9.25
CA GLY A 29 -10.33 9.46 9.06
C GLY A 29 -10.07 10.73 9.86
N ASP A 30 -9.70 10.57 11.14
CA ASP A 30 -9.46 11.69 12.06
C ASP A 30 -8.34 12.61 11.58
N ARG A 31 -7.32 12.04 10.94
CA ARG A 31 -6.24 12.83 10.34
C ARG A 31 -6.74 13.66 9.16
N LEU A 32 -7.61 13.12 8.31
CA LEU A 32 -8.16 13.86 7.19
C LEU A 32 -9.08 14.97 7.67
N ALA A 33 -9.93 14.69 8.67
CA ALA A 33 -10.81 15.67 9.27
C ALA A 33 -10.02 16.85 9.87
N SER A 34 -8.95 16.56 10.62
CA SER A 34 -8.05 17.59 11.14
C SER A 34 -7.31 18.33 10.03
N MET A 35 -6.88 17.66 8.96
CA MET A 35 -6.21 18.33 7.84
C MET A 35 -7.13 19.28 7.07
N LEU A 36 -8.44 19.05 7.08
CA LEU A 36 -9.43 19.86 6.37
C LEU A 36 -10.19 20.82 7.30
N ASP A 37 -9.86 20.84 8.60
CA ASP A 37 -10.53 21.66 9.61
C ASP A 37 -12.06 21.49 9.54
N LEU A 38 -12.51 20.23 9.46
CA LEU A 38 -13.94 19.91 9.31
C LEU A 38 -14.72 20.24 10.58
N THR A 39 -15.95 20.72 10.41
CA THR A 39 -16.94 20.75 11.49
C THR A 39 -17.39 19.32 11.85
N ASP A 40 -18.05 19.14 12.99
CA ASP A 40 -18.55 17.83 13.41
C ASP A 40 -19.54 17.23 12.39
N ASP A 41 -20.44 18.05 11.85
CA ASP A 41 -21.42 17.63 10.83
C ASP A 41 -20.75 17.26 9.50
N GLN A 42 -19.76 18.04 9.06
CA GLN A 42 -18.97 17.73 7.87
C GLN A 42 -18.16 16.46 8.08
N ARG A 43 -17.57 16.28 9.27
CA ARG A 43 -16.77 15.11 9.62
C ARG A 43 -17.61 13.83 9.49
N ALA A 44 -18.81 13.79 10.06
CA ALA A 44 -19.68 12.62 9.96
C ALA A 44 -19.97 12.25 8.49
N SER A 45 -20.33 13.25 7.68
CA SER A 45 -20.65 13.08 6.26
C SER A 45 -19.43 12.62 5.43
N VAL A 46 -18.26 13.23 5.65
CA VAL A 46 -17.01 12.84 4.97
C VAL A 46 -16.60 11.41 5.33
N MET A 47 -16.77 10.99 6.60
CA MET A 47 -16.46 9.61 7.00
C MET A 47 -17.37 8.61 6.31
N ALA A 48 -18.67 8.90 6.23
CA ALA A 48 -19.63 8.03 5.54
C ALA A 48 -19.27 7.88 4.04
N ILE A 49 -18.93 8.98 3.37
CA ILE A 49 -18.46 8.96 1.97
C ILE A 49 -17.21 8.09 1.84
N MET A 50 -16.21 8.30 2.70
CA MET A 50 -14.94 7.56 2.63
C MET A 50 -15.11 6.06 2.90
N GLU A 51 -15.98 5.68 3.82
CA GLU A 51 -16.25 4.27 4.14
C GLU A 51 -16.96 3.59 2.98
N SER A 52 -18.01 4.20 2.42
CA SER A 52 -18.73 3.68 1.26
C SER A 52 -17.80 3.42 0.07
N HIS A 53 -16.91 4.38 -0.21
CA HIS A 53 -15.87 4.19 -1.22
C HIS A 53 -14.90 3.07 -0.84
N HIS A 54 -14.42 3.00 0.41
CA HIS A 54 -13.53 1.92 0.83
C HIS A 54 -14.13 0.53 0.64
N GLU A 55 -15.42 0.33 0.91
CA GLU A 55 -16.15 -0.91 0.62
C GLU A 55 -16.17 -1.21 -0.89
N ARG A 56 -16.53 -0.22 -1.72
CA ARG A 56 -16.51 -0.36 -3.17
C ARG A 56 -15.13 -0.78 -3.68
N LYS A 57 -14.07 -0.22 -3.10
CA LYS A 57 -12.68 -0.57 -3.43
C LYS A 57 -12.32 -2.01 -3.05
N ARG A 58 -12.81 -2.51 -1.91
CA ARG A 58 -12.59 -3.91 -1.50
C ARG A 58 -13.17 -4.87 -2.53
N GLY A 59 -14.33 -4.54 -3.11
CA GLY A 59 -14.96 -5.33 -4.18
C GLY A 59 -14.20 -5.38 -5.50
N LEU A 60 -13.14 -4.58 -5.70
CA LEU A 60 -12.35 -4.58 -6.95
C LEU A 60 -11.19 -5.59 -6.95
N HIS A 61 -11.07 -6.42 -5.92
CA HIS A 61 -9.89 -7.30 -5.75
C HIS A 61 -9.74 -8.31 -6.90
N ASP A 62 -10.85 -8.85 -7.39
CA ASP A 62 -10.87 -9.96 -8.35
C ASP A 62 -10.96 -9.49 -9.81
N MET A 63 -11.00 -8.17 -10.04
CA MET A 63 -10.97 -7.60 -11.38
C MET A 63 -9.59 -7.70 -12.02
N ASP A 64 -9.56 -7.81 -13.35
CA ASP A 64 -8.31 -7.72 -14.09
C ASP A 64 -7.66 -6.33 -13.92
N ARG A 65 -6.41 -6.21 -14.36
CA ARG A 65 -5.60 -5.02 -14.13
C ARG A 65 -6.15 -3.76 -14.81
N GLU A 66 -6.69 -3.90 -16.02
CA GLU A 66 -7.19 -2.78 -16.82
C GLU A 66 -8.54 -2.32 -16.27
N GLN A 67 -9.47 -3.25 -16.03
CA GLN A 67 -10.75 -2.98 -15.39
C GLN A 67 -10.59 -2.31 -14.03
N ARG A 68 -9.68 -2.84 -13.19
CA ARG A 68 -9.38 -2.24 -11.88
C ARG A 68 -8.79 -0.84 -12.02
N ARG A 69 -8.02 -0.56 -13.08
CA ARG A 69 -7.44 0.78 -13.30
C ARG A 69 -8.53 1.79 -13.64
N GLU A 70 -9.44 1.44 -14.54
CA GLU A 70 -10.58 2.27 -14.91
C GLU A 70 -11.51 2.50 -13.72
N ALA A 71 -11.88 1.45 -13.00
CA ALA A 71 -12.69 1.53 -11.79
C ALA A 71 -12.06 2.47 -10.74
N MET A 72 -10.74 2.39 -10.55
CA MET A 72 -10.02 3.27 -9.63
C MET A 72 -9.93 4.73 -10.12
N GLN A 73 -10.02 5.00 -11.43
CA GLN A 73 -10.07 6.37 -11.96
C GLN A 73 -11.45 6.99 -11.74
N LEU A 74 -12.51 6.26 -12.07
CA LEU A 74 -13.89 6.67 -11.83
C LEU A 74 -14.12 6.93 -10.34
N MET A 75 -13.69 6.01 -9.49
CA MET A 75 -13.79 6.15 -8.04
C MET A 75 -13.15 7.45 -7.51
N LYS A 76 -12.03 7.91 -8.09
CA LYS A 76 -11.43 9.19 -7.68
C LYS A 76 -12.32 10.39 -8.02
N GLN A 77 -12.98 10.34 -9.17
CA GLN A 77 -13.91 11.38 -9.61
C GLN A 77 -15.15 11.37 -8.72
N ASP A 78 -15.71 10.19 -8.46
CA ASP A 78 -16.88 9.99 -7.60
C ASP A 78 -16.60 10.54 -6.18
N ILE A 79 -15.48 10.16 -5.55
CA ILE A 79 -15.10 10.69 -4.22
C ILE A 79 -15.07 12.22 -4.24
N ARG A 80 -14.48 12.82 -5.28
CA ARG A 80 -14.37 14.28 -5.35
C ARG A 80 -15.72 14.94 -5.54
N SER A 81 -16.60 14.33 -6.35
CA SER A 81 -17.97 14.78 -6.55
C SER A 81 -18.76 14.74 -5.25
N ASP A 82 -18.74 13.61 -4.55
CA ASP A 82 -19.47 13.42 -3.30
C ASP A 82 -18.99 14.38 -2.20
N LEU A 83 -17.69 14.67 -2.14
CA LEU A 83 -17.15 15.64 -1.18
C LEU A 83 -17.57 17.08 -1.51
N SER A 84 -17.84 17.42 -2.77
CA SER A 84 -18.17 18.80 -3.16
C SER A 84 -19.53 19.28 -2.63
N SER A 85 -20.41 18.36 -2.21
CA SER A 85 -21.70 18.70 -1.60
C SER A 85 -21.61 18.92 -0.08
N VAL A 86 -20.49 18.56 0.55
CA VAL A 86 -20.30 18.59 2.01
C VAL A 86 -19.18 19.56 2.43
N LEU A 87 -18.16 19.70 1.59
CA LEU A 87 -17.02 20.57 1.84
C LEU A 87 -17.24 21.96 1.26
N THR A 88 -16.65 22.97 1.90
CA THR A 88 -16.50 24.28 1.27
C THR A 88 -15.52 24.20 0.10
N GLN A 89 -15.55 25.21 -0.77
CA GLN A 89 -14.61 25.27 -1.90
C GLN A 89 -13.14 25.26 -1.45
N GLU A 90 -12.84 25.94 -0.34
CA GLU A 90 -11.49 25.97 0.25
C GLU A 90 -11.07 24.60 0.79
N GLN A 91 -11.95 23.91 1.51
CA GLN A 91 -11.69 22.55 2.02
C GLN A 91 -11.51 21.55 0.88
N LEU A 92 -12.31 21.67 -0.19
CA LEU A 92 -12.18 20.82 -1.37
C LEU A 92 -10.86 21.06 -2.11
N ALA A 93 -10.42 22.32 -2.22
CA ALA A 93 -9.10 22.65 -2.78
C ALA A 93 -7.96 22.05 -1.94
N LYS A 94 -8.05 22.15 -0.60
CA LYS A 94 -7.08 21.53 0.32
C LYS A 94 -7.06 20.00 0.19
N PHE A 95 -8.23 19.38 -0.01
CA PHE A 95 -8.32 17.94 -0.29
C PHE A 95 -7.61 17.55 -1.59
N ASP A 96 -7.83 18.29 -2.67
CA ASP A 96 -7.17 18.08 -3.97
C ASP A 96 -5.64 18.21 -3.83
N GLU A 97 -5.16 19.19 -3.07
CA GLU A 97 -3.73 19.36 -2.77
C GLU A 97 -3.16 18.15 -2.01
N ILE A 98 -3.84 17.71 -0.94
CA ILE A 98 -3.45 16.52 -0.18
C ILE A 98 -3.38 15.30 -1.10
N GLN A 99 -4.33 15.15 -2.03
CA GLN A 99 -4.36 14.05 -2.99
C GLN A 99 -3.18 14.13 -3.98
N ALA A 100 -2.87 15.32 -4.48
CA ALA A 100 -1.73 15.57 -5.37
C ALA A 100 -0.39 15.26 -4.66
N GLN A 101 -0.19 15.75 -3.44
CA GLN A 101 1.02 15.48 -2.65
C GLN A 101 1.19 13.97 -2.37
N ARG A 102 0.10 13.26 -2.03
CA ARG A 102 0.14 11.80 -1.85
C ARG A 102 0.51 11.07 -3.13
N SER A 103 -0.03 11.52 -4.27
CA SER A 103 0.29 10.97 -5.59
C SER A 103 1.75 11.20 -5.96
N ALA A 104 2.26 12.42 -5.80
CA ALA A 104 3.66 12.78 -6.02
C ALA A 104 4.61 11.96 -5.13
N ARG A 105 4.29 11.82 -3.83
CA ARG A 105 5.05 10.97 -2.91
C ARG A 105 4.99 9.49 -3.31
N GLY A 106 3.85 9.03 -3.83
CA GLY A 106 3.68 7.69 -4.39
C GLY A 106 4.58 7.45 -5.60
N GLN A 107 4.61 8.39 -6.54
CA GLN A 107 5.48 8.36 -7.72
C GLN A 107 6.95 8.41 -7.33
N TYR A 108 7.35 9.29 -6.41
CA TYR A 108 8.71 9.35 -5.87
C TYR A 108 9.13 8.02 -5.21
N ARG A 109 8.22 7.38 -4.46
CA ARG A 109 8.45 6.05 -3.87
C ARG A 109 8.55 4.94 -4.92
N MET A 110 7.76 5.01 -5.99
CA MET A 110 7.83 4.07 -7.11
C MET A 110 9.14 4.25 -7.89
N GLY A 111 9.57 5.50 -8.13
CA GLY A 111 10.86 5.83 -8.72
C GLY A 111 12.03 5.31 -7.86
N LYS A 112 11.97 5.49 -6.54
CA LYS A 112 12.95 4.86 -5.61
C LYS A 112 12.88 3.33 -5.60
N ARG A 113 11.73 2.71 -5.92
CA ARG A 113 11.61 1.24 -6.06
C ARG A 113 12.27 0.74 -7.34
N GLY A 114 12.11 1.44 -8.46
CA GLY A 114 12.85 1.15 -9.70
C GLY A 114 14.36 1.18 -9.45
N LYS A 115 14.82 2.26 -8.79
CA LYS A 115 16.23 2.43 -8.37
C LYS A 115 16.76 1.34 -7.44
N ARG A 116 15.91 0.56 -6.75
CA ARG A 116 16.39 -0.57 -5.91
C ARG A 116 16.81 -1.78 -6.74
N GLY A 117 16.12 -2.04 -7.85
CA GLY A 117 16.55 -3.06 -8.82
C GLY A 117 17.85 -2.62 -9.48
N ASP A 118 17.91 -1.35 -9.90
CA ASP A 118 19.10 -0.77 -10.52
C ASP A 118 20.32 -0.76 -9.58
N HIS A 119 20.08 -0.55 -8.29
CA HIS A 119 21.14 -0.57 -7.28
C HIS A 119 21.69 -1.98 -7.04
N LEU A 120 20.83 -3.01 -7.03
CA LEU A 120 21.31 -4.39 -6.94
C LEU A 120 22.15 -4.76 -8.17
N ALA A 121 21.65 -4.42 -9.36
CA ALA A 121 22.37 -4.68 -10.60
C ALA A 121 23.72 -3.94 -10.67
N SER A 122 23.79 -2.71 -10.16
CA SER A 122 25.05 -1.97 -10.04
C SER A 122 26.00 -2.59 -9.01
N MET A 123 25.50 -3.02 -7.85
CA MET A 123 26.33 -3.67 -6.83
C MET A 123 26.91 -4.99 -7.30
N LEU A 124 26.18 -5.74 -8.13
CA LEU A 124 26.63 -7.00 -8.71
C LEU A 124 27.34 -6.82 -10.04
N GLU A 125 27.48 -5.58 -10.54
CA GLU A 125 28.11 -5.28 -11.81
C GLU A 125 27.55 -6.13 -12.96
N LEU A 126 26.21 -6.24 -13.00
CA LEU A 126 25.52 -7.07 -14.00
C LEU A 126 25.65 -6.46 -15.40
N THR A 127 25.83 -7.33 -16.39
CA THR A 127 25.62 -6.96 -17.81
C THR A 127 24.15 -6.62 -18.06
N ASP A 128 23.85 -6.01 -19.21
CA ASP A 128 22.48 -5.66 -19.57
C ASP A 128 21.59 -6.91 -19.74
N GLU A 129 22.14 -7.99 -20.29
CA GLU A 129 21.45 -9.29 -20.45
C GLU A 129 21.19 -9.95 -19.09
N GLN A 130 22.19 -9.95 -18.19
CA GLN A 130 22.03 -10.44 -16.83
C GLN A 130 20.98 -9.60 -16.08
N ARG A 131 21.04 -8.27 -16.20
CA ARG A 131 20.09 -7.34 -15.57
C ARG A 131 18.65 -7.62 -16.00
N ALA A 132 18.41 -7.85 -17.30
CA ALA A 132 17.08 -8.18 -17.82
C ALA A 132 16.55 -9.48 -17.22
N THR A 133 17.38 -10.52 -17.19
CA THR A 133 17.01 -11.84 -16.65
C THR A 133 16.77 -11.80 -15.14
N VAL A 134 17.67 -11.15 -14.38
CA VAL A 134 17.52 -10.96 -12.93
C VAL A 134 16.24 -10.18 -12.60
N LYS A 135 15.92 -9.15 -13.40
CA LYS A 135 14.67 -8.39 -13.21
C LYS A 135 13.44 -9.29 -13.40
N SER A 136 13.44 -10.14 -14.42
CA SER A 136 12.35 -11.09 -14.69
C SER A 136 12.14 -12.08 -13.53
N ILE A 137 13.24 -12.68 -13.03
CA ILE A 137 13.24 -13.57 -11.85
C ILE A 137 12.61 -12.85 -10.64
N MET A 138 13.08 -11.64 -10.34
CA MET A 138 12.59 -10.87 -9.19
C MET A 138 11.12 -10.44 -9.32
N GLU A 139 10.65 -10.18 -10.54
CA GLU A 139 9.25 -9.83 -10.81
C GLU A 139 8.33 -11.05 -10.67
N SER A 140 8.71 -12.22 -11.19
CA SER A 140 7.98 -13.49 -11.02
C SER A 140 7.74 -13.82 -9.54
N HIS A 141 8.80 -13.81 -8.73
CA HIS A 141 8.67 -14.13 -7.32
C HIS A 141 7.94 -13.06 -6.49
N ARG A 142 7.79 -11.84 -7.02
CA ARG A 142 7.04 -10.78 -6.33
C ARG A 142 5.56 -11.12 -6.22
N ASP A 143 5.00 -11.77 -7.23
CA ASP A 143 3.59 -12.14 -7.24
C ASP A 143 3.34 -13.34 -6.32
N ARG A 144 4.23 -14.36 -6.33
CA ARG A 144 4.25 -15.43 -5.32
C ARG A 144 4.31 -14.87 -3.88
N LYS A 145 5.16 -13.87 -3.63
CA LYS A 145 5.24 -13.21 -2.30
C LYS A 145 3.97 -12.43 -1.92
N ARG A 146 3.15 -12.01 -2.89
CA ARG A 146 1.90 -11.30 -2.61
C ARG A 146 0.85 -12.24 -2.05
N GLU A 147 0.79 -13.46 -2.56
CA GLU A 147 -0.13 -14.52 -2.12
C GLU A 147 0.12 -14.91 -0.65
N LEU A 148 1.37 -14.80 -0.18
CA LEU A 148 1.71 -15.12 1.22
C LEU A 148 1.15 -14.11 2.25
N ARG A 149 0.53 -13.01 1.83
CA ARG A 149 0.07 -11.95 2.75
C ARG A 149 -1.10 -12.38 3.64
N SER A 150 -1.93 -13.30 3.16
CA SER A 150 -3.09 -13.84 3.88
C SER A 150 -2.74 -15.05 4.75
N MET A 151 -1.54 -15.61 4.61
CA MET A 151 -1.09 -16.77 5.40
C MET A 151 -0.71 -16.37 6.83
N ASP A 152 -0.79 -17.33 7.75
CA ASP A 152 -0.29 -17.16 9.10
C ASP A 152 1.24 -16.95 9.12
N ARG A 153 1.77 -16.62 10.30
CA ARG A 153 3.16 -16.20 10.43
C ARG A 153 4.15 -17.34 10.14
N GLU A 154 3.84 -18.56 10.55
CA GLU A 154 4.72 -19.73 10.43
C GLU A 154 4.72 -20.24 8.98
N GLN A 155 3.54 -20.44 8.40
CA GLN A 155 3.40 -20.79 6.99
C GLN A 155 4.06 -19.77 6.06
N ARG A 156 3.86 -18.48 6.34
CA ARG A 156 4.52 -17.42 5.57
C ARG A 156 6.02 -17.45 5.72
N HIS A 157 6.56 -17.85 6.87
CA HIS A 157 7.99 -17.94 7.09
C HIS A 157 8.60 -19.06 6.23
N GLU A 158 8.03 -20.26 6.29
CA GLU A 158 8.47 -21.41 5.50
C GLU A 158 8.36 -21.13 4.00
N ALA A 159 7.21 -20.62 3.55
CA ALA A 159 7.02 -20.25 2.14
C ALA A 159 8.00 -19.18 1.67
N MET A 160 8.37 -18.23 2.55
CA MET A 160 9.39 -17.23 2.21
C MET A 160 10.78 -17.86 2.09
N GLN A 161 11.14 -18.84 2.92
CA GLN A 161 12.42 -19.56 2.80
C GLN A 161 12.51 -20.29 1.47
N LEU A 162 11.43 -20.98 1.06
CA LEU A 162 11.38 -21.67 -0.24
C LEU A 162 11.54 -20.69 -1.40
N ILE A 163 10.79 -19.59 -1.40
CA ILE A 163 10.94 -18.55 -2.43
C ILE A 163 12.37 -17.99 -2.45
N GLU A 164 13.01 -17.85 -1.29
CA GLU A 164 14.39 -17.37 -1.22
C GLU A 164 15.41 -18.36 -1.78
N GLN A 165 15.18 -19.66 -1.63
CA GLN A 165 15.99 -20.73 -2.22
C GLN A 165 15.79 -20.78 -3.73
N ASP A 166 14.54 -20.71 -4.21
CA ASP A 166 14.21 -20.68 -5.64
C ASP A 166 14.91 -19.51 -6.34
N ILE A 167 14.76 -18.29 -5.80
CA ILE A 167 15.43 -17.10 -6.35
C ILE A 167 16.94 -17.33 -6.44
N ARG A 168 17.56 -17.90 -5.40
CA ARG A 168 19.00 -18.12 -5.39
C ARG A 168 19.42 -19.14 -6.46
N SER A 169 18.65 -20.21 -6.62
CA SER A 169 18.87 -21.24 -7.65
C SER A 169 18.77 -20.65 -9.06
N GLU A 170 17.72 -19.88 -9.33
CA GLU A 170 17.53 -19.23 -10.64
C GLU A 170 18.65 -18.21 -10.93
N LEU A 171 19.09 -17.45 -9.92
CA LEU A 171 20.21 -16.53 -10.05
C LEU A 171 21.54 -17.23 -10.33
N ALA A 172 21.77 -18.44 -9.78
CA ALA A 172 23.01 -19.19 -10.01
C ALA A 172 23.21 -19.60 -11.49
N ASN A 173 22.13 -19.65 -12.27
CA ASN A 173 22.19 -19.92 -13.72
C ASN A 173 22.52 -18.68 -14.56
N VAL A 174 22.48 -17.48 -13.96
CA VAL A 174 22.61 -16.19 -14.67
C VAL A 174 23.85 -15.43 -14.21
N LEU A 175 24.16 -15.51 -12.91
CA LEU A 175 25.24 -14.79 -12.27
C LEU A 175 26.52 -15.62 -12.27
N THR A 176 27.67 -14.94 -12.30
CA THR A 176 28.94 -15.61 -12.02
C THR A 176 28.99 -16.06 -10.54
N PRO A 177 29.84 -17.03 -10.18
CA PRO A 177 30.00 -17.45 -8.78
C PRO A 177 30.32 -16.28 -7.84
N GLU A 178 31.14 -15.34 -8.29
CA GLU A 178 31.53 -14.14 -7.54
C GLU A 178 30.34 -13.19 -7.32
N GLN A 179 29.54 -12.95 -8.37
CA GLN A 179 28.32 -12.14 -8.28
C GLN A 179 27.28 -12.79 -7.37
N LEU A 180 27.13 -14.12 -7.43
CA LEU A 180 26.23 -14.87 -6.56
C LEU A 180 26.67 -14.80 -5.10
N ALA A 181 27.97 -14.92 -4.82
CA ALA A 181 28.52 -14.76 -3.47
C ALA A 181 28.26 -13.34 -2.93
N LYS A 182 28.48 -12.30 -3.74
CA LYS A 182 28.18 -10.90 -3.39
C LYS A 182 26.68 -10.69 -3.14
N PHE A 183 25.81 -11.35 -3.91
CA PHE A 183 24.36 -11.33 -3.67
C PHE A 183 23.99 -11.93 -2.31
N ASP A 184 24.56 -13.08 -1.96
CA ASP A 184 24.33 -13.74 -0.68
C ASP A 184 24.80 -12.87 0.50
N GLU A 185 25.96 -12.21 0.37
CA GLU A 185 26.48 -11.27 1.37
C GLU A 185 25.54 -10.05 1.56
N LEU A 186 25.10 -9.44 0.46
CA LEU A 186 24.15 -8.31 0.49
C LEU A 186 22.82 -8.72 1.15
N LYS A 187 22.34 -9.95 0.92
CA LYS A 187 21.15 -10.49 1.58
C LYS A 187 21.40 -10.65 3.09
N ALA A 188 22.52 -11.24 3.50
CA ALA A 188 22.85 -11.44 4.91
C ALA A 188 22.93 -10.10 5.68
N HIS A 189 23.54 -9.07 5.09
CA HIS A 189 23.60 -7.73 5.68
C HIS A 189 22.22 -7.10 5.88
N ARG A 190 21.29 -7.29 4.93
CA ARG A 190 19.89 -6.84 5.10
C ARG A 190 19.18 -7.59 6.23
N GLY A 191 19.40 -8.90 6.36
CA GLY A 191 18.84 -9.71 7.43
C GLY A 191 19.27 -9.21 8.82
N LYS A 192 20.58 -8.95 9.01
CA LYS A 192 21.14 -8.42 10.27
C LYS A 192 20.51 -7.08 10.66
N ARG A 193 20.38 -6.16 9.70
CA ARG A 193 19.76 -4.84 9.93
C ARG A 193 18.26 -4.93 10.27
N SER A 194 17.54 -5.89 9.68
CA SER A 194 16.13 -6.12 10.00
C SER A 194 15.95 -6.62 11.43
N ARG A 195 16.79 -7.57 11.87
CA ARG A 195 16.80 -8.08 13.25
C ARG A 195 17.15 -6.98 14.25
N HIS A 196 18.15 -6.14 13.95
CA HIS A 196 18.50 -5.01 14.81
C HIS A 196 17.35 -4.01 14.96
N ARG A 197 16.61 -3.73 13.87
CA ARG A 197 15.43 -2.86 13.91
C ARG A 197 14.25 -3.48 14.68
N GLN A 198 14.08 -4.79 14.58
CA GLN A 198 13.08 -5.53 15.35
C GLN A 198 13.40 -5.41 16.84
N ASN A 199 14.62 -5.76 17.25
CA ASN A 199 15.06 -5.66 18.65
C ASN A 199 14.89 -4.25 19.21
N TYR A 200 15.27 -3.21 18.46
CA TYR A 200 15.10 -1.83 18.88
C TYR A 200 13.63 -1.42 19.07
N ARG A 201 12.72 -2.01 18.28
CA ARG A 201 11.28 -1.74 18.35
C ARG A 201 10.61 -2.48 19.50
N ASP A 202 11.10 -3.68 19.83
CA ASP A 202 10.62 -4.49 20.94
C ASP A 202 11.09 -3.86 22.28
N HIS A 203 12.37 -3.47 22.38
CA HIS A 203 12.93 -2.81 23.57
C HIS A 203 12.28 -1.44 23.84
N ASN A 204 12.09 -0.61 22.81
CA ASN A 204 11.48 0.72 22.98
C ASN A 204 9.93 0.69 22.93
N GLY A 205 9.35 -0.48 22.64
CA GLY A 205 7.92 -0.75 22.75
C GLY A 205 7.51 -1.07 24.18
N GLN A 206 8.34 -1.82 24.91
CA GLN A 206 8.15 -2.14 26.33
C GLN A 206 8.26 -0.89 27.22
N SER A 207 9.22 0.00 26.97
CA SER A 207 9.37 1.23 27.79
C SER A 207 8.20 2.21 27.71
N ARG A 208 7.29 2.08 26.72
CA ARG A 208 6.09 2.92 26.61
C ARG A 208 4.88 2.36 27.35
N ASP A 209 4.92 1.10 27.74
CA ASP A 209 3.85 0.43 28.48
C ASP A 209 4.07 0.61 29.99
N ASP A 210 5.32 0.47 30.46
CA ASP A 210 5.69 0.64 31.87
C ASP A 210 5.52 2.10 32.38
N SER A 211 5.54 3.10 31.50
CA SER A 211 5.29 4.50 31.90
C SER A 211 3.79 4.85 32.04
N ARG A 212 2.89 3.89 31.81
CA ARG A 212 1.43 4.06 31.93
C ARG A 212 0.82 3.35 33.13
N SER A 213 1.59 2.55 33.87
CA SER A 213 1.10 1.83 35.05
C SER A 213 1.26 2.61 36.37
N ASP A 214 2.03 3.70 36.39
CA ASP A 214 2.35 4.44 37.64
C ASP A 214 1.48 5.69 37.89
N THR A 215 0.34 5.79 37.21
CA THR A 215 -0.68 6.82 37.54
C THR A 215 -2.03 6.15 37.81
N LEU A 216 -2.15 5.54 38.97
CA LEU A 216 -3.42 5.28 39.67
C LEU A 216 -3.27 5.66 41.13
#